data_AF-A0A1F4NQP9-F1
#
_entry.id   AF-A0A1F4NQP9-F1
#
_cell.length_a   1.000
_cell.length_b   1.000
_cell.length_c   1.000
_cell.angle_alpha   90.00
_cell.angle_beta   90.00
_cell.angle_gamma   90.00
#
_symmetry.space_group_name_H-M   'P 1'
#
loop_
_entity.id
_entity.type
_entity.pdbx_description
1 polymer ?
#
loop_
_entity_poly.entity_id
_entity_poly.type
_entity_poly.pdbx_seq_one_letter_code
_entity_poly.pdbx_strand_id
1 'polypeptide(L)' 'MSTFVKKQERESFDAMLRRFTRMVVGSKVITEAKERQFFKKETTRRARRSSAVRREKIRAQKQKELY' A
#
# COMPACT_ATOMS: atom_id res chain seq x y z
N MET A 1 8.78 -1.26 11.49
CA MET A 1 9.70 -0.10 11.38
C MET A 1 8.94 1.14 11.82
N SER A 2 9.42 1.83 12.85
CA SER A 2 8.88 3.13 13.27
C SER A 2 9.35 4.20 12.27
N THR A 3 8.43 4.85 11.57
CA THR A 3 8.74 5.93 10.62
C THR A 3 8.55 7.28 11.30
N PHE A 4 9.64 8.01 11.52
CA PHE A 4 9.62 9.36 12.11
C PHE A 4 10.05 10.40 11.06
N VAL A 5 9.39 11.55 11.05
CA VAL A 5 9.74 12.69 10.18
C VAL A 5 9.88 13.92 11.07
N LYS A 6 11.04 14.60 10.96
CA LYS A 6 11.26 15.90 11.59
C LYS A 6 10.96 17.02 10.60
N LYS A 7 10.36 18.11 11.07
CA LYS A 7 10.11 19.30 10.26
C LYS A 7 11.45 19.95 9.89
N GLN A 8 11.59 20.36 8.63
CA GLN A 8 12.75 21.13 8.18
C GLN A 8 12.43 22.64 8.27
N GLU A 9 13.45 23.47 8.48
CA GLU A 9 13.27 24.91 8.74
C GLU A 9 12.58 25.67 7.58
N ARG A 10 12.84 25.28 6.34
CA ARG A 10 12.27 25.92 5.13
C ARG A 10 11.04 25.20 4.56
N GLU A 11 10.40 24.36 5.37
CA GLU A 11 9.30 23.52 4.91
C GLU A 11 7.94 23.97 5.48
N SER A 12 6.92 23.99 4.63
CA SER A 12 5.54 24.13 5.07
C SER A 12 5.08 22.87 5.80
N PHE A 13 4.13 23.02 6.71
CA PHE A 13 3.56 21.86 7.42
C PHE A 13 2.94 20.83 6.46
N ASP A 14 2.27 21.29 5.40
CA ASP A 14 1.64 20.40 4.41
C ASP A 14 2.68 19.56 3.64
N ALA A 15 3.81 20.16 3.26
CA ALA A 15 4.89 19.43 2.61
C ALA A 15 5.46 18.33 3.55
N MET A 16 5.60 18.63 4.84
CA MET A 16 6.07 17.67 5.84
C MET A 16 5.09 16.51 5.98
N LEU A 17 3.79 16.83 6.06
CA LEU A 17 2.72 15.84 6.15
C LEU A 17 2.69 14.94 4.92
N ARG A 18 2.87 15.48 3.71
CA ARG A 18 2.96 14.68 2.47
C ARG A 18 4.12 13.69 2.51
N ARG A 19 5.30 14.10 2.99
CA ARG A 19 6.44 13.19 3.13
C ARG A 19 6.16 12.10 4.16
N PHE A 20 5.60 12.47 5.31
CA PHE A 20 5.21 11.51 6.35
C PHE A 20 4.21 10.49 5.79
N THR A 21 3.15 10.94 5.15
CA THR A 21 2.14 10.07 4.53
C THR A 21 2.77 9.15 3.49
N ARG A 22 3.66 9.66 2.63
CA ARG A 22 4.38 8.83 1.64
C ARG A 22 5.25 7.77 2.31
N MET A 23 5.93 8.12 3.41
CA MET A 23 6.77 7.20 4.17
C MET A 23 5.94 6.11 4.87
N VAL A 24 4.79 6.47 5.46
CA VAL A 24 3.86 5.53 6.10
C VAL A 24 3.23 4.57 5.08
N VAL A 25 2.84 5.07 3.92
CA VAL A 25 2.31 4.23 2.83
C VAL A 25 3.41 3.30 2.29
N GLY A 26 4.62 3.83 2.09
CA GLY A 26 5.78 3.08 1.61
C GLY A 26 6.24 1.98 2.58
N SER A 27 6.17 2.23 3.89
CA SER A 27 6.53 1.26 4.92
C SER A 27 5.50 0.13 5.08
N LYS A 28 4.32 0.26 4.46
CA LYS A 28 3.22 -0.72 4.49
C LYS A 28 2.71 -1.09 5.90
N VAL A 29 3.05 -0.30 6.93
CA VAL A 29 2.70 -0.58 8.32
C VAL A 29 1.19 -0.74 8.53
N ILE A 30 0.38 0.09 7.85
CA ILE A 30 -1.09 0.01 7.92
C ILE A 30 -1.60 -1.27 7.26
N THR A 31 -1.04 -1.65 6.11
CA THR A 31 -1.44 -2.86 5.39
C THR A 31 -1.10 -4.11 6.19
N GLU A 32 0.11 -4.17 6.75
CA GLU A 32 0.57 -5.26 7.60
C GLU A 32 -0.29 -5.40 8.87
N ALA A 33 -0.62 -4.27 9.52
CA ALA A 33 -1.50 -4.26 10.69
C ALA A 33 -2.90 -4.82 10.36
N LYS A 34 -3.47 -4.43 9.21
CA LYS A 34 -4.76 -4.97 8.74
C LYS A 34 -4.69 -6.46 8.41
N GLU A 35 -3.61 -6.91 7.77
CA GLU A 35 -3.44 -8.33 7.44
C GLU A 35 -3.26 -9.21 8.68
N ARG A 36 -2.59 -8.67 9.72
CA ARG A 36 -2.37 -9.36 10.99
C ARG A 36 -3.52 -9.24 11.98
N GLN A 37 -4.54 -8.43 11.68
CA GLN A 37 -5.68 -8.22 12.57
C GLN A 37 -6.42 -9.54 12.86
N PHE A 38 -6.42 -10.49 11.92
CA PHE A 38 -7.07 -11.78 12.07
C PHE A 38 -6.15 -12.92 11.62
N PHE A 39 -6.30 -14.10 12.23
CA PHE A 39 -5.62 -15.30 11.76
C PHE A 39 -6.07 -15.68 10.35
N LYS A 40 -5.12 -16.01 9.48
CA LYS A 40 -5.39 -16.44 8.11
C LYS A 40 -4.57 -17.69 7.80
N LYS A 41 -5.25 -18.71 7.24
CA LYS A 41 -4.59 -19.92 6.73
C LYS A 41 -3.68 -19.56 5.55
N GLU A 42 -2.65 -20.38 5.33
CA GLU A 42 -1.75 -20.20 4.20
C GLU A 42 -2.50 -20.19 2.87
N THR A 43 -2.01 -19.37 1.94
CA THR A 43 -2.68 -19.22 0.64
C THR A 43 -2.39 -20.43 -0.24
N THR A 44 -3.45 -21.17 -0.61
CA THR A 44 -3.36 -22.33 -1.51
C THR A 44 -2.93 -21.94 -2.93
N ARG A 45 -2.38 -22.89 -3.69
CA ARG A 45 -1.96 -22.67 -5.09
C ARG A 45 -3.10 -22.09 -5.96
N ARG A 46 -4.33 -22.58 -5.77
CA ARG A 46 -5.53 -22.10 -6.49
C ARG A 46 -5.85 -20.65 -6.14
N ALA A 47 -5.80 -20.29 -4.86
CA ALA A 47 -6.06 -18.92 -4.39
C ALA A 47 -4.98 -17.93 -4.87
N ARG A 48 -3.71 -18.36 -4.97
CA ARG A 48 -2.64 -17.55 -5.56
C ARG A 48 -2.91 -17.27 -7.05
N ARG A 49 -3.29 -18.31 -7.82
CA ARG A 49 -3.62 -18.19 -9.25
C ARG A 49 -4.83 -17.28 -9.51
N SER A 50 -5.93 -17.49 -8.79
CA SER A 50 -7.13 -16.64 -8.95
C SER A 50 -6.85 -15.17 -8.62
N SER A 51 -6.05 -14.92 -7.58
CA SER A 51 -5.62 -13.57 -7.21
C SER A 51 -4.75 -12.93 -8.29
N ALA A 52 -3.85 -13.69 -8.92
CA ALA A 52 -3.03 -13.20 -10.03
C ALA A 52 -3.88 -12.80 -11.25
N VAL A 53 -4.79 -13.69 -11.68
CA VAL A 53 -5.71 -13.42 -12.79
C VAL A 53 -6.59 -12.20 -12.50
N ARG A 54 -7.11 -12.07 -11.28
CA ARG A 54 -7.90 -10.88 -10.89
C ARG A 54 -7.07 -9.60 -11.00
N ARG A 55 -5.82 -9.60 -10.53
CA ARG A 55 -4.93 -8.43 -10.62
C ARG A 55 -4.69 -8.03 -12.06
N GLU A 56 -4.47 -8.99 -12.94
CA GLU A 56 -4.27 -8.73 -14.37
C GLU A 56 -5.52 -8.12 -15.03
N LYS A 57 -6.70 -8.68 -14.77
CA LYS A 57 -7.97 -8.12 -15.26
C LYS A 57 -8.18 -6.68 -14.83
N ILE A 58 -7.92 -6.37 -13.55
CA ILE A 58 -8.03 -5.00 -13.03
C ILE A 58 -7.02 -4.06 -13.72
N ARG A 59 -5.79 -4.51 -13.97
CA ARG A 59 -4.79 -3.70 -14.69
C ARG A 59 -5.24 -3.40 -16.11
N ALA A 60 -5.73 -4.41 -16.83
CA ALA A 60 -6.23 -4.25 -18.19
C ALA A 60 -7.43 -3.30 -18.25
N GLN A 61 -8.37 -3.41 -17.30
CA GLN A 61 -9.51 -2.49 -17.21
C GLN A 61 -9.06 -1.05 -16.99
N LYS A 62 -8.16 -0.80 -16.03
CA LYS A 62 -7.63 0.54 -15.77
C LYS A 62 -6.89 1.15 -16.95
N GLN A 63 -6.21 0.32 -17.75
CA GLN A 63 -5.57 0.79 -18.98
C GLN A 63 -6.63 1.21 -20.01
N LYS A 64 -7.68 0.41 -20.21
CA LYS A 64 -8.78 0.75 -21.12
C LYS A 64 -9.53 2.02 -20.73
N GLU A 65 -9.72 2.27 -19.43
CA GLU A 65 -10.39 3.49 -18.94
C GLU A 65 -9.54 4.77 -19.13
N LEU A 66 -8.24 4.62 -19.38
CA LEU A 66 -7.30 5.75 -19.53
C LEU A 66 -7.14 6.20 -21.00
N TYR A 67 -7.63 5.41 -21.97
CA TYR A 67 -7.61 5.67 -23.41
C TYR A 67 -9.02 5.90 -23.92
#